data_AF-A0A1V6N4L9-F1
#
_entry.id   AF-A0A1V6N4L9-F1
#
_cell.length_a   1.000
_cell.length_b   1.000
_cell.length_c   1.000
_cell.angle_alpha   90.00
_cell.angle_beta   90.00
_cell.angle_gamma   90.00
#
_symmetry.space_group_name_H-M   'P 1'
#
loop_
_entity.id
_entity.type
_entity.pdbx_description
1 polymer ?
#
loop_
_entity_poly.entity_id
_entity_poly.type
_entity_poly.pdbx_seq_one_letter_code
_entity_poly.pdbx_strand_id
1 'polypeptide(L)'
;MFKKINKNGLLPKDIEHLDSKVMITFSFSSLDEKVAKIFEPNVPNLNRRLKAIKKLKDEKFLVGVSLMPLLPFISDSYNAIDKFVSIFSDIGVDYIFGGPLTLFGDGNNDSKTKYYKILNENFPKFVEPTKNIFKEKDYPNINYQNNIYKNLENVCRRYNIKNSIV
;
A
#
# COMPACT_ATOMS: atom_id res chain seq x y z
N MET A 1 6.32 4.97 24.00
CA MET A 1 6.13 3.50 23.93
C MET A 1 7.07 2.85 22.91
N PHE A 2 6.94 3.12 21.61
CA PHE A 2 7.74 2.45 20.55
C PHE A 2 9.26 2.54 20.73
N LYS A 3 9.82 3.69 21.13
CA LYS A 3 11.26 3.80 21.42
C LYS A 3 11.74 2.80 22.50
N LYS A 4 10.92 2.58 23.53
CA LYS A 4 11.24 1.62 24.60
C LYS A 4 11.21 0.18 24.07
N ILE A 5 10.24 -0.16 23.23
CA ILE A 5 10.17 -1.48 22.58
C ILE A 5 11.37 -1.67 21.65
N ASN A 6 11.69 -0.68 20.82
CA ASN A 6 12.81 -0.77 19.88
C ASN A 6 14.16 -0.95 20.58
N LYS A 7 14.34 -0.32 21.75
CA LYS A 7 15.55 -0.49 22.56
C LYS A 7 15.57 -1.80 23.34
N ASN A 8 14.48 -2.11 24.05
CA ASN A 8 14.46 -3.15 25.09
C ASN A 8 13.88 -4.48 24.62
N GLY A 9 13.38 -4.59 23.39
CA GLY A 9 12.94 -5.87 22.83
C GLY A 9 14.08 -6.89 22.92
N LEU A 10 13.79 -8.09 23.42
CA LEU A 10 14.76 -9.17 23.46
C LEU A 10 14.75 -9.87 22.11
N LEU A 11 15.93 -10.01 21.49
CA LEU A 11 16.11 -10.78 20.27
C LEU A 11 16.89 -12.06 20.59
N PRO A 12 16.61 -13.19 19.92
CA PRO A 12 17.51 -14.34 19.89
C PRO A 12 18.92 -13.94 19.44
N LYS A 13 19.95 -14.62 19.97
CA LYS A 13 21.37 -14.26 19.75
C LYS A 13 21.77 -14.24 18.27
N ASP A 14 21.20 -15.12 17.47
CA ASP A 14 21.47 -15.24 16.03
C ASP A 14 20.96 -14.05 15.21
N ILE A 15 19.99 -13.29 15.74
CA ILE A 15 19.43 -12.10 15.08
C ILE A 15 19.59 -10.81 15.90
N GLU A 16 20.42 -10.84 16.95
CA GLU A 16 20.68 -9.67 17.80
C GLU A 16 21.36 -8.50 17.03
N HIS A 17 21.93 -8.79 15.87
CA HIS A 17 22.55 -7.83 14.96
C HIS A 17 21.55 -6.92 14.21
N LEU A 18 20.24 -7.17 14.31
CA LEU A 18 19.22 -6.33 13.67
C LEU A 18 19.10 -4.97 14.39
N ASP A 19 19.27 -3.89 13.63
CA ASP A 19 19.27 -2.51 14.16
C ASP A 19 17.90 -2.05 14.70
N SER A 20 16.82 -2.67 14.24
CA SER A 20 15.45 -2.31 14.62
C SER A 20 14.65 -3.53 15.04
N LYS A 21 13.98 -3.41 16.18
CA LYS A 21 13.07 -4.41 16.77
C LYS A 21 11.60 -4.06 16.55
N VAL A 22 11.36 -2.85 16.04
CA VAL A 22 10.04 -2.34 15.69
C VAL A 22 10.06 -1.94 14.22
N MET A 23 9.02 -2.35 13.52
CA MET A 23 8.77 -1.96 12.15
C MET A 23 7.43 -1.21 12.09
N ILE A 24 7.41 -0.06 11.43
CA ILE A 24 6.22 0.78 11.32
C ILE A 24 5.85 0.90 9.84
N THR A 25 4.73 0.29 9.44
CA THR A 25 4.26 0.34 8.06
C THR A 25 3.03 1.23 7.93
N PHE A 26 3.04 2.15 6.97
CA PHE A 26 1.87 2.95 6.62
C PHE A 26 1.21 2.39 5.36
N SER A 27 -0.11 2.21 5.38
CA SER A 27 -0.86 1.83 4.19
C SER A 27 -1.39 3.04 3.42
N PHE A 28 -1.35 2.96 2.10
CA PHE A 28 -1.93 3.93 1.17
C PHE A 28 -2.60 3.23 -0.01
N SER A 29 -3.86 3.59 -0.26
CA SER A 29 -4.61 3.18 -1.45
C SER A 29 -4.58 4.22 -2.58
N SER A 30 -4.31 5.50 -2.28
CA SER A 30 -4.19 6.59 -3.26
C SER A 30 -3.37 7.76 -2.72
N LEU A 31 -2.69 8.50 -3.61
CA LEU A 31 -2.12 9.83 -3.34
C LEU A 31 -3.11 10.98 -3.58
N ASP A 32 -4.21 10.72 -4.28
CA ASP A 32 -5.27 11.71 -4.48
C ASP A 32 -6.18 11.71 -3.25
N GLU A 33 -6.20 12.82 -2.50
CA GLU A 33 -7.02 12.95 -1.30
C GLU A 33 -8.53 12.81 -1.57
N LYS A 34 -9.00 13.17 -2.77
CA LYS A 34 -10.41 13.00 -3.15
C LYS A 34 -10.73 11.51 -3.30
N VAL A 35 -9.86 10.76 -3.98
CA VAL A 35 -9.99 9.31 -4.12
C VAL A 35 -9.86 8.62 -2.75
N ALA A 36 -8.85 8.99 -1.96
CA ALA A 36 -8.64 8.41 -0.64
C ALA A 36 -9.85 8.61 0.27
N LYS A 37 -10.51 9.77 0.25
CA LYS A 37 -11.74 10.01 1.05
C LYS A 37 -12.92 9.13 0.65
N ILE A 38 -12.99 8.68 -0.60
CA ILE A 38 -14.05 7.78 -1.07
C ILE A 38 -13.88 6.38 -0.47
N PHE A 39 -12.64 5.87 -0.43
CA PHE A 39 -12.36 4.50 0.05
C PHE A 39 -11.99 4.42 1.55
N GLU A 40 -11.44 5.50 2.11
CA GLU A 40 -10.90 5.60 3.46
C GLU A 40 -11.34 6.93 4.13
N PRO A 41 -12.65 7.23 4.29
CA PRO A 41 -13.12 8.56 4.71
C PRO A 41 -12.60 9.04 6.08
N ASN A 42 -12.24 8.11 6.96
CA ASN A 42 -11.85 8.40 8.35
C ASN A 42 -10.33 8.46 8.56
N VAL A 43 -9.51 8.30 7.50
CA VAL A 43 -8.05 8.31 7.68
C VAL A 43 -7.51 9.74 7.75
N PRO A 44 -6.40 9.97 8.49
CA PRO A 44 -5.70 11.25 8.44
C PRO A 44 -5.32 11.60 6.99
N ASN A 45 -5.41 12.89 6.66
CA ASN A 45 -5.03 13.38 5.33
C ASN A 45 -3.58 13.00 4.96
N LEU A 46 -3.29 13.02 3.65
CA LEU A 46 -2.01 12.54 3.12
C LEU A 46 -0.84 13.25 3.79
N ASN A 47 -0.91 14.58 3.87
CA ASN A 47 0.13 15.41 4.47
C ASN A 47 0.46 15.05 5.93
N ARG A 48 -0.55 14.71 6.75
CA ARG A 48 -0.33 14.27 8.13
C ARG A 48 0.37 12.92 8.18
N ARG A 49 0.01 11.98 7.30
CA ARG A 49 0.68 10.67 7.19
C ARG A 49 2.13 10.83 6.74
N LEU A 50 2.40 11.63 5.71
CA LEU A 50 3.77 11.91 5.24
C LEU A 50 4.65 12.56 6.32
N LYS A 51 4.11 13.53 7.07
CA LYS A 51 4.81 14.14 8.22
C LYS A 51 5.11 13.11 9.33
N ALA A 52 4.19 12.19 9.58
CA ALA A 52 4.42 11.12 10.56
C ALA A 52 5.54 10.17 10.13
N ILE A 53 5.55 9.75 8.85
CA ILE A 53 6.63 8.93 8.27
C ILE A 53 7.97 9.64 8.43
N LYS A 54 8.07 10.90 8.00
CA LYS A 54 9.31 11.69 8.10
C LYS A 54 9.81 11.77 9.55
N LYS A 55 8.92 12.09 10.50
CA LYS A 55 9.27 12.15 11.93
C LYS A 55 9.80 10.81 12.47
N LEU A 56 9.21 9.69 12.04
CA LEU A 56 9.67 8.36 12.46
C LEU A 56 11.03 8.01 11.85
N LYS A 57 11.28 8.41 10.60
CA LYS A 57 12.60 8.26 9.96
C LYS A 57 13.67 9.12 10.63
N ASP A 58 13.36 10.36 10.99
CA ASP A 58 14.27 11.25 11.74
C ASP A 58 14.66 10.62 13.09
N GLU A 59 13.73 9.89 13.70
CA GLU A 59 13.91 9.13 14.95
C GLU A 59 14.54 7.74 14.76
N LYS A 60 15.05 7.44 13.55
CA LYS A 60 15.78 6.22 13.18
C LYS A 60 14.98 4.92 13.36
N PHE A 61 13.65 4.97 13.23
CA PHE A 61 12.85 3.76 13.12
C PHE A 61 12.97 3.13 11.73
N LEU A 62 12.81 1.80 11.68
CA LEU A 62 12.51 1.07 10.45
C LEU A 62 11.05 1.37 10.05
N VAL A 63 10.88 2.10 8.96
CA VAL A 63 9.59 2.58 8.44
C VAL A 63 9.45 2.18 6.99
N GLY A 64 8.31 1.59 6.63
CA GLY A 64 8.00 1.32 5.24
C GLY A 64 6.57 1.62 4.87
N VAL A 65 6.25 1.32 3.62
CA VAL A 65 4.96 1.62 3.02
C VAL A 65 4.33 0.37 2.42
N SER A 66 3.03 0.24 2.64
CA SER A 66 2.19 -0.75 1.98
C SER A 66 1.25 -0.06 1.00
N LEU A 67 1.43 -0.33 -0.30
CA LEU A 67 0.50 0.03 -1.36
C LEU A 67 -0.51 -1.12 -1.52
N MET A 68 -1.24 -1.42 -0.45
CA MET A 68 -2.20 -2.51 -0.42
C MET A 68 -3.49 -2.04 0.26
N PRO A 69 -4.58 -1.87 -0.52
CA PRO A 69 -4.70 -2.25 -1.93
C PRO A 69 -4.19 -1.17 -2.91
N LEU A 70 -3.59 -1.61 -4.01
CA LEU A 70 -3.62 -0.85 -5.27
C LEU A 70 -5.01 -1.04 -5.91
N LEU A 71 -5.72 0.07 -6.15
CA LEU A 71 -7.11 0.08 -6.60
C LEU A 71 -7.17 -0.08 -8.13
N PRO A 72 -7.85 -1.13 -8.64
CA PRO A 72 -7.96 -1.39 -10.07
C PRO A 72 -8.33 -0.18 -10.92
N PHE A 73 -7.46 0.18 -11.86
CA PHE A 73 -7.63 1.28 -12.82
C PHE A 73 -7.65 2.70 -12.19
N ILE A 74 -7.52 2.81 -10.88
CA ILE A 74 -7.61 4.09 -10.13
C ILE A 74 -6.22 4.50 -9.64
N SER A 75 -5.50 3.60 -8.96
CA SER A 75 -4.21 3.92 -8.33
C SER A 75 -3.08 2.95 -8.69
N ASP A 76 -3.28 2.10 -9.69
CA ASP A 76 -2.40 0.97 -10.01
C ASP A 76 -1.74 1.04 -11.39
N SER A 77 -1.90 2.16 -12.10
CA SER A 77 -1.13 2.42 -13.33
C SER A 77 0.36 2.51 -13.02
N TYR A 78 1.21 2.24 -14.02
CA TYR A 78 2.68 2.40 -13.88
C TYR A 78 3.05 3.79 -13.36
N ASN A 79 2.43 4.85 -13.89
CA ASN A 79 2.69 6.23 -13.46
C ASN A 79 2.22 6.51 -12.04
N ALA A 80 1.15 5.86 -11.58
CA ALA A 80 0.70 5.99 -10.19
C ALA A 80 1.69 5.31 -9.24
N ILE A 81 2.12 4.09 -9.58
CA ILE A 81 3.13 3.34 -8.82
C ILE A 81 4.46 4.10 -8.78
N ASP A 82 4.91 4.64 -9.92
CA ASP A 82 6.10 5.50 -10.00
C ASP A 82 6.02 6.70 -9.06
N LYS A 83 4.89 7.42 -9.04
CA LYS A 83 4.67 8.55 -8.14
C LYS A 83 4.69 8.14 -6.67
N PHE A 84 4.06 7.02 -6.32
CA PHE A 84 4.12 6.49 -4.95
C PHE A 84 5.56 6.24 -4.53
N VAL A 85 6.29 5.45 -5.31
CA VAL A 85 7.65 5.06 -4.98
C VAL A 85 8.56 6.28 -4.92
N SER A 86 8.48 7.19 -5.88
CA SER A 86 9.25 8.44 -5.86
C SER A 86 9.07 9.22 -4.56
N ILE A 87 7.83 9.50 -4.15
CA ILE A 87 7.54 10.30 -2.95
C ILE A 87 8.11 9.63 -1.69
N PHE A 88 7.94 8.31 -1.55
CA PHE A 88 8.38 7.62 -0.35
C PHE A 88 9.89 7.34 -0.33
N SER A 89 10.50 7.14 -1.50
CA SER A 89 11.94 7.12 -1.66
C SER A 89 12.56 8.47 -1.31
N ASP A 90 11.96 9.59 -1.72
CA ASP A 90 12.42 10.94 -1.36
C ASP A 90 12.37 11.21 0.16
N ILE A 91 11.41 10.58 0.87
CA ILE A 91 11.32 10.63 2.33
C ILE A 91 12.35 9.71 3.00
N GLY A 92 12.87 8.71 2.28
CA GLY A 92 13.84 7.74 2.78
C GLY A 92 13.21 6.60 3.57
N VAL A 93 12.04 6.09 3.15
CA VAL A 93 11.48 4.86 3.74
C VAL A 93 12.36 3.65 3.41
N ASP A 94 12.33 2.62 4.26
CA ASP A 94 13.25 1.47 4.17
C ASP A 94 12.78 0.40 3.18
N TYR A 95 11.47 0.31 2.96
CA TYR A 95 10.85 -0.64 2.02
C TYR A 95 9.48 -0.15 1.56
N ILE A 96 9.08 -0.60 0.38
CA ILE A 96 7.75 -0.41 -0.18
C ILE A 96 7.27 -1.73 -0.77
N PHE A 97 6.18 -2.27 -0.26
CA PHE A 97 5.51 -3.41 -0.89
C PHE A 97 4.08 -3.05 -1.24
N GLY A 98 3.45 -3.82 -2.10
CA GLY A 98 2.09 -3.54 -2.55
C GLY A 98 1.46 -4.76 -3.17
N GLY A 99 0.15 -4.69 -3.36
CA GLY A 99 -0.61 -5.81 -3.87
C GLY A 99 -1.94 -5.39 -4.49
N PRO A 100 -2.46 -6.21 -5.42
CA PRO A 100 -3.78 -6.00 -5.98
C PRO A 100 -4.85 -6.08 -4.90
N LEU A 101 -5.91 -5.30 -5.07
CA LEU A 101 -7.12 -5.40 -4.26
C LEU A 101 -7.70 -6.83 -4.29
N THR A 102 -8.10 -7.36 -3.15
CA THR A 102 -8.96 -8.54 -3.03
C THR A 102 -10.33 -8.12 -2.50
N LEU A 103 -11.36 -8.81 -2.96
CA LEU A 103 -12.77 -8.48 -2.71
C LEU A 103 -13.51 -9.76 -2.31
N PHE A 104 -13.63 -9.98 -1.02
CA PHE A 104 -14.39 -11.07 -0.44
C PHE A 104 -15.90 -10.87 -0.61
N GLY A 105 -16.60 -11.97 -0.94
CA GLY A 105 -18.03 -12.21 -0.72
C GLY A 105 -19.00 -11.40 -1.59
N ASP A 106 -20.26 -11.82 -1.65
CA ASP A 106 -21.32 -11.17 -2.46
C ASP A 106 -22.52 -10.70 -1.60
N GLY A 107 -22.43 -10.80 -0.28
CA GLY A 107 -23.42 -10.28 0.65
C GLY A 107 -23.45 -8.75 0.70
N ASN A 108 -24.53 -8.17 1.23
CA ASN A 108 -24.73 -6.71 1.28
C ASN A 108 -23.61 -5.95 2.02
N ASN A 109 -22.98 -6.60 3.00
CA ASN A 109 -21.93 -6.02 3.81
C ASN A 109 -20.51 -6.44 3.37
N ASP A 110 -20.41 -7.27 2.34
CA ASP A 110 -19.14 -7.80 1.87
C ASP A 110 -18.37 -6.77 1.05
N SER A 111 -17.06 -6.92 1.03
CA SER A 111 -16.15 -5.95 0.41
C SER A 111 -16.40 -5.81 -1.10
N LYS A 112 -16.73 -6.90 -1.80
CA LYS A 112 -17.02 -6.87 -3.24
C LYS A 112 -18.26 -6.02 -3.55
N THR A 113 -19.35 -6.27 -2.84
CA THR A 113 -20.61 -5.51 -2.99
C THR A 113 -20.41 -4.02 -2.74
N LYS A 114 -19.73 -3.69 -1.63
CA LYS A 114 -19.42 -2.30 -1.27
C LYS A 114 -18.52 -1.63 -2.31
N TYR A 115 -17.49 -2.33 -2.79
CA TYR A 115 -16.56 -1.80 -3.77
C TYR A 115 -17.26 -1.51 -5.11
N TYR A 116 -18.06 -2.43 -5.64
CA TYR A 116 -18.80 -2.19 -6.88
C TYR A 116 -19.84 -1.08 -6.74
N LYS A 117 -20.47 -0.93 -5.56
CA LYS A 117 -21.34 0.21 -5.28
C LYS A 117 -20.57 1.54 -5.40
N ILE A 118 -19.41 1.62 -4.74
CA ILE A 118 -18.54 2.80 -4.80
C ILE A 118 -18.10 3.09 -6.25
N LEU A 119 -17.73 2.05 -7.02
CA LEU A 119 -17.35 2.21 -8.42
C LEU A 119 -18.51 2.74 -9.26
N ASN A 120 -19.73 2.22 -9.11
CA ASN A 120 -20.90 2.71 -9.85
C ASN A 120 -21.17 4.20 -9.58
N GLU A 121 -21.04 4.61 -8.31
CA GLU A 121 -21.32 5.99 -7.89
C GLU A 121 -20.22 6.99 -8.29
N ASN A 122 -18.95 6.59 -8.24
CA ASN A 122 -17.82 7.54 -8.35
C ASN A 122 -16.92 7.30 -9.57
N PHE A 123 -16.88 6.07 -10.08
CA PHE A 123 -15.97 5.66 -11.15
C PHE A 123 -16.64 4.71 -12.15
N PRO A 124 -17.80 5.09 -12.75
CA PRO A 124 -18.62 4.17 -13.54
C PRO A 124 -17.86 3.53 -14.71
N LYS A 125 -16.89 4.26 -15.30
CA LYS A 125 -16.03 3.76 -16.37
C LYS A 125 -15.13 2.58 -15.99
N PHE A 126 -14.90 2.33 -14.70
CA PHE A 126 -14.05 1.25 -14.20
C PHE A 126 -14.82 0.03 -13.73
N VAL A 127 -16.16 0.07 -13.71
CA VAL A 127 -17.00 -1.05 -13.26
C VAL A 127 -16.78 -2.29 -14.13
N GLU A 128 -17.01 -2.19 -15.44
CA GLU A 128 -16.87 -3.34 -16.36
C GLU A 128 -15.42 -3.84 -16.48
N PRO A 129 -14.39 -2.97 -16.61
CA PRO A 129 -13.00 -3.42 -16.53
C PRO A 129 -12.68 -4.18 -15.23
N THR A 130 -13.21 -3.72 -14.09
CA THR A 130 -13.02 -4.38 -12.79
C THR A 130 -13.69 -5.75 -12.76
N LYS A 131 -14.95 -5.85 -13.19
CA LYS A 131 -15.64 -7.15 -13.31
C LYS A 131 -14.86 -8.12 -14.19
N ASN A 132 -14.30 -7.65 -15.30
CA ASN A 132 -13.54 -8.49 -16.22
C ASN A 132 -12.26 -9.07 -15.60
N ILE A 133 -11.60 -8.34 -14.70
CA ILE A 133 -10.39 -8.86 -14.05
C ILE A 133 -10.72 -9.80 -12.89
N PHE A 134 -11.80 -9.58 -12.13
CA PHE A 134 -12.19 -10.45 -11.01
C PHE A 134 -12.98 -11.69 -11.45
N LYS A 135 -13.86 -11.55 -12.45
CA LYS A 135 -14.88 -12.56 -12.81
C LYS A 135 -15.65 -13.01 -11.55
N GLU A 136 -15.73 -14.31 -11.32
CA GLU A 136 -16.38 -14.92 -10.15
C GLU A 136 -15.44 -15.11 -8.96
N LYS A 137 -14.23 -14.54 -9.01
CA LYS A 137 -13.21 -14.70 -7.97
C LYS A 137 -13.14 -13.49 -7.05
N ASP A 138 -12.55 -13.69 -5.89
CA ASP A 138 -12.29 -12.64 -4.90
C ASP A 138 -10.94 -11.93 -5.12
N TYR A 139 -10.24 -12.27 -6.21
CA TYR A 139 -8.96 -11.70 -6.60
C TYR A 139 -8.89 -11.51 -8.12
N PRO A 140 -8.16 -10.50 -8.63
CA PRO A 140 -7.98 -10.29 -10.06
C PRO A 140 -7.31 -11.49 -10.75
N ASN A 141 -7.49 -11.63 -12.06
CA ASN A 141 -6.81 -12.67 -12.82
C ASN A 141 -5.27 -12.55 -12.71
N ILE A 142 -4.58 -13.67 -12.91
CA ILE A 142 -3.14 -13.78 -12.68
C ILE A 142 -2.31 -12.80 -13.51
N ASN A 143 -2.73 -12.49 -14.74
CA ASN A 143 -2.03 -11.54 -15.60
C ASN A 143 -2.07 -10.13 -15.02
N TYR A 144 -3.21 -9.74 -14.45
CA TYR A 144 -3.37 -8.45 -13.78
C TYR A 144 -2.46 -8.34 -12.55
N GLN A 145 -2.46 -9.38 -11.70
CA GLN A 145 -1.63 -9.41 -10.51
C GLN A 145 -0.13 -9.35 -10.86
N ASN A 146 0.30 -10.16 -11.82
CA ASN A 146 1.70 -10.21 -12.27
C ASN A 146 2.15 -8.86 -12.85
N ASN A 147 1.29 -8.15 -13.57
CA ASN A 147 1.61 -6.82 -14.08
C ASN A 147 1.83 -5.82 -12.94
N ILE A 148 0.99 -5.84 -11.90
CA ILE A 148 1.18 -4.99 -10.72
C ILE A 148 2.50 -5.28 -10.02
N TYR A 149 2.78 -6.55 -9.72
CA TYR A 149 4.02 -6.93 -9.04
C TYR A 149 5.26 -6.56 -9.86
N LYS A 150 5.23 -6.84 -11.18
CA LYS A 150 6.31 -6.48 -12.10
C LYS A 150 6.53 -4.97 -12.18
N ASN A 151 5.46 -4.17 -12.18
CA ASN A 151 5.58 -2.71 -12.20
C ASN A 151 6.18 -2.20 -10.89
N LEU A 152 5.70 -2.70 -9.75
CA LEU A 152 6.24 -2.32 -8.44
C LEU A 152 7.72 -2.68 -8.32
N GLU A 153 8.11 -3.91 -8.69
CA GLU A 153 9.50 -4.37 -8.68
C GLU A 153 10.39 -3.48 -9.57
N ASN A 154 9.97 -3.20 -10.80
CA ASN A 154 10.75 -2.38 -11.74
C ASN A 154 10.94 -0.94 -11.24
N VAL A 155 9.88 -0.35 -10.67
CA VAL A 155 9.93 1.01 -10.13
C VAL A 155 10.80 1.03 -8.87
N CYS A 156 10.57 0.15 -7.90
CA CYS A 156 11.39 0.08 -6.68
C CYS A 156 12.88 -0.14 -6.99
N ARG A 157 13.21 -1.00 -7.97
CA ARG A 157 14.58 -1.20 -8.45
C ARG A 157 15.19 0.08 -9.01
N ARG A 158 14.43 0.89 -9.77
CA ARG A 158 14.90 2.17 -10.33
C ARG A 158 15.19 3.21 -9.25
N TYR A 159 14.42 3.23 -8.16
CA TYR A 159 14.66 4.12 -7.02
C TYR A 159 15.59 3.52 -5.94
N ASN A 160 16.18 2.34 -6.20
CA ASN A 160 17.05 1.63 -5.26
C ASN A 160 16.41 1.43 -3.86
N ILE A 161 15.14 1.02 -3.84
CA ILE A 161 14.39 0.74 -2.62
C ILE A 161 13.90 -0.70 -2.60
N LYS A 162 13.89 -1.33 -1.41
CA LYS A 162 13.42 -2.71 -1.25
C LYS A 162 11.93 -2.81 -1.57
N ASN A 163 11.55 -3.83 -2.35
CA ASN A 163 10.15 -4.14 -2.65
C ASN A 163 9.52 -5.18 -1.69
N SER A 164 10.23 -5.54 -0.63
CA SER A 164 9.86 -6.51 0.40
C SER A 164 10.31 -6.03 1.78
N ILE A 165 9.72 -6.61 2.83
CA ILE A 165 10.11 -6.35 4.23
C ILE A 165 11.42 -7.06 4.58
N VAL A 166 11.66 -8.23 3.97
CA VAL A 166 12.84 -9.09 4.19
C VAL A 166 13.68 -9.13 2.92
#